data_AF-A0A963KU25-F1
#
_entry.id   AF-A0A963KU25-F1
#
_cell.length_a   1.000
_cell.length_b   1.000
_cell.length_c   1.000
_cell.angle_alpha   90.00
_cell.angle_beta   90.00
_cell.angle_gamma   90.00
#
_symmetry.space_group_name_H-M   'P 1'
#
loop_
_entity.id
_entity.type
_entity.pdbx_description
1 polymer ?
#
loop_
_entity_poly.entity_id
_entity_poly.type
_entity_poly.pdbx_seq_one_letter_code
_entity_poly.pdbx_strand_id
1 'polypeptide(L)' 'YKDADILDKQPVIGKWLPIFEQAVPRPSAPTKGKYNQVSQEFWTAVHNTLSGNGSAADNLAELERSLKRVRRSGW' A
#
# COMPACT_ATOMS: atom_id res chain seq x y z
N TYR A 1 6.77 5.94 22.67
CA TYR A 1 5.80 4.83 22.73
C TYR A 1 5.69 4.14 24.09
N LYS A 2 6.74 4.11 24.94
CA LYS A 2 6.72 3.49 26.28
C LYS A 2 6.77 4.49 27.44
N ASP A 3 6.77 5.79 27.12
CA ASP A 3 6.84 6.86 28.11
C ASP A 3 5.57 6.90 28.96
N ALA A 4 5.73 6.85 30.29
CA ALA A 4 4.61 6.67 31.21
C ALA A 4 3.64 7.85 31.21
N ASP A 5 4.15 9.08 31.14
CA ASP A 5 3.33 10.30 31.14
C ASP A 5 2.54 10.41 29.83
N ILE A 6 3.16 10.05 28.71
CA ILE A 6 2.47 9.97 27.41
C ILE A 6 1.42 8.87 27.41
N LEU A 7 1.69 7.71 28.00
CA LEU A 7 0.72 6.60 28.03
C LEU A 7 -0.48 6.88 28.95
N ASP A 8 -0.29 7.61 30.04
CA ASP A 8 -1.38 8.11 30.89
C ASP A 8 -2.29 9.07 30.11
N LYS A 9 -1.70 10.03 29.39
CA LYS A 9 -2.48 11.05 28.66
C LYS A 9 -3.00 10.56 27.30
N GLN A 10 -2.31 9.64 26.66
CA GLN A 10 -2.58 9.15 25.30
C GLN A 10 -2.34 7.62 25.20
N PRO A 11 -3.20 6.78 25.83
CA PRO A 11 -3.02 5.33 25.84
C PRO A 11 -2.95 4.68 24.45
N VAL A 12 -3.53 5.33 23.43
CA VAL A 12 -3.49 4.86 22.04
C VAL A 12 -2.07 4.79 21.48
N ILE A 13 -1.15 5.66 21.93
CA ILE A 13 0.24 5.67 21.44
C ILE A 13 0.94 4.36 21.79
N GLY A 14 0.67 3.76 22.95
CA GLY A 14 1.23 2.45 23.30
C GLY A 14 0.88 1.34 22.30
N LYS A 15 -0.31 1.43 21.69
CA LYS A 15 -0.77 0.48 20.67
C LYS A 15 -0.09 0.66 19.31
N TRP A 16 0.54 1.81 19.07
CA TRP A 16 1.14 2.12 17.77
C TRP A 16 2.53 1.53 17.57
N LEU A 17 3.30 1.27 18.64
CA LEU A 17 4.64 0.69 18.52
C LEU A 17 4.66 -0.60 17.69
N PRO A 18 3.87 -1.64 18.03
CA PRO A 18 3.86 -2.87 17.22
C PRO A 18 3.36 -2.63 15.79
N ILE A 19 2.50 -1.62 15.57
CA ILE A 19 2.04 -1.24 14.23
C ILE A 19 3.19 -0.66 13.41
N PHE A 20 3.99 0.25 13.98
CA PHE A 20 5.10 0.87 13.28
C PHE A 20 6.27 -0.08 13.04
N GLU A 21 6.51 -1.03 13.94
CA GLU A 21 7.52 -2.08 13.74
C GLU A 21 7.20 -3.00 12.56
N GLN A 22 5.91 -3.11 12.19
CA GLN A 22 5.43 -3.96 11.10
C GLN A 22 4.94 -3.17 9.87
N ALA A 23 4.93 -1.83 9.95
CA ALA A 23 4.38 -0.99 8.91
C ALA A 23 5.25 -1.04 7.64
N VAL A 24 4.61 -1.29 6.51
CA VAL A 24 5.25 -1.14 5.20
C VAL A 24 4.93 0.26 4.66
N PRO A 25 5.93 1.09 4.34
CA PRO A 25 5.67 2.39 3.74
C PRO A 25 5.05 2.21 2.36
N ARG A 26 4.18 3.15 1.97
CA ARG A 26 3.67 3.20 0.60
C ARG A 26 4.84 3.37 -0.38
N PRO A 27 4.80 2.79 -1.59
CA PRO A 27 5.95 2.73 -2.49
C PRO A 27 6.27 4.06 -3.20
N SER A 28 5.99 5.22 -2.61
CA SER A 28 6.22 6.53 -3.25
C SER A 28 7.69 6.80 -3.54
N ALA A 29 8.60 6.39 -2.64
CA ALA A 29 10.04 6.53 -2.85
C ALA A 29 10.56 5.75 -4.08
N PRO A 30 10.30 4.44 -4.21
CA PRO A 30 10.74 3.69 -5.39
C PRO A 30 9.98 4.08 -6.66
N THR A 31 8.70 4.47 -6.59
CA THR A 31 7.89 4.75 -7.78
C THR A 31 7.90 6.21 -8.24
N LYS A 32 8.56 7.11 -7.51
CA LYS A 32 8.79 8.53 -7.86
C LYS A 32 7.53 9.23 -8.40
N GLY A 33 7.65 9.94 -9.53
CA GLY A 33 6.57 10.67 -10.17
C GLY A 33 5.44 9.78 -10.69
N LYS A 34 5.64 8.46 -10.77
CA LYS A 34 4.62 7.49 -11.20
C LYS A 34 3.81 6.91 -10.05
N TYR A 35 4.05 7.33 -8.80
CA TYR A 35 3.35 6.81 -7.62
C TYR A 35 1.83 6.82 -7.74
N ASN A 36 1.24 7.92 -8.23
CA ASN A 36 -0.21 8.02 -8.38
C ASN A 36 -0.77 6.99 -9.37
N GLN A 37 -0.05 6.74 -10.48
CA GLN A 37 -0.44 5.74 -11.47
C GLN A 37 -0.31 4.32 -10.89
N VAL A 38 0.79 4.02 -10.21
CA VAL A 38 0.96 2.73 -9.52
C VAL A 38 -0.14 2.48 -8.49
N SER A 39 -0.48 3.50 -7.69
CA SER A 39 -1.55 3.41 -6.70
C SER A 39 -2.92 3.19 -7.34
N GLN A 40 -3.19 3.83 -8.48
CA GLN A 40 -4.44 3.65 -9.21
C GLN A 40 -4.58 2.24 -9.79
N GLU A 41 -3.52 1.69 -10.40
CA GLU A 41 -3.52 0.33 -10.94
C GLU A 41 -3.76 -0.69 -9.82
N PHE A 42 -3.07 -0.52 -8.67
CA PHE A 42 -3.25 -1.41 -7.52
C PHE A 42 -4.67 -1.35 -6.96
N TRP A 43 -5.22 -0.14 -6.78
CA TRP A 43 -6.61 0.05 -6.34
C TRP A 43 -7.59 -0.62 -7.31
N THR A 44 -7.39 -0.45 -8.63
CA THR A 44 -8.27 -1.02 -9.66
C THR A 44 -8.29 -2.54 -9.60
N ALA A 45 -7.13 -3.18 -9.49
CA ALA A 45 -7.04 -4.64 -9.40
C ALA A 45 -7.71 -5.20 -8.14
N VAL A 46 -7.50 -4.54 -6.99
CA VAL A 46 -8.15 -4.91 -5.72
C VAL A 46 -9.66 -4.69 -5.81
N HIS A 47 -10.11 -3.54 -6.33
CA HIS A 47 -11.52 -3.24 -6.49
C HIS A 47 -12.22 -4.27 -7.39
N ASN A 48 -11.65 -4.59 -8.56
CA ASN A 48 -12.22 -5.59 -9.46
C ASN A 48 -12.33 -6.96 -8.78
N THR A 49 -11.31 -7.36 -8.03
CA THR A 49 -11.31 -8.64 -7.29
C THR A 49 -12.43 -8.66 -6.24
N LEU A 50 -12.55 -7.61 -5.43
CA LEU A 50 -13.55 -7.56 -4.35
C LEU A 50 -14.98 -7.36 -4.89
N SER A 51 -15.13 -6.71 -6.04
CA SER A 51 -16.42 -6.50 -6.71
C SER A 51 -16.88 -7.70 -7.54
N GLY A 52 -16.10 -8.79 -7.61
CA GLY A 52 -16.43 -9.98 -8.40
C GLY A 52 -16.20 -9.86 -9.90
N ASN A 53 -15.48 -8.82 -10.35
CA ASN A 53 -15.12 -8.60 -11.74
C ASN A 53 -13.83 -9.37 -12.08
N GLY A 54 -13.93 -10.70 -12.15
CA GLY A 54 -12.81 -11.60 -12.41
C GLY A 54 -12.14 -12.14 -11.14
N SER A 55 -11.28 -13.15 -11.31
CA SER A 55 -10.58 -13.77 -10.18
C SER A 55 -9.43 -12.89 -9.68
N ALA A 56 -9.01 -13.10 -8.43
CA ALA A 56 -7.82 -12.46 -7.89
C ALA A 56 -6.57 -12.76 -8.74
N ALA A 57 -6.46 -14.01 -9.25
CA ALA A 57 -5.34 -14.41 -10.09
C ALA A 57 -5.31 -13.62 -11.40
N ASP A 58 -6.44 -13.49 -12.09
CA ASP A 58 -6.53 -12.75 -13.36
C ASP A 58 -6.26 -11.26 -13.16
N ASN A 59 -6.86 -10.66 -12.13
CA ASN A 59 -6.73 -9.24 -11.84
C ASN A 59 -5.31 -8.87 -11.40
N LEU A 60 -4.63 -9.70 -10.62
CA LEU A 60 -3.23 -9.48 -10.25
C LEU A 60 -2.27 -9.71 -11.43
N ALA A 61 -2.59 -10.63 -12.35
CA ALA A 61 -1.83 -10.79 -13.59
C ALA A 61 -1.95 -9.57 -14.51
N GLU A 62 -3.14 -8.96 -14.62
CA GLU A 62 -3.30 -7.68 -15.35
C GLU A 62 -2.58 -6.54 -14.63
N LEU A 63 -2.63 -6.47 -13.30
CA LEU A 63 -1.89 -5.49 -12.53
C LEU A 63 -0.39 -5.55 -12.86
N GLU A 64 0.21 -6.75 -12.91
CA GLU A 64 1.62 -6.90 -13.28
C GLU A 64 1.91 -6.32 -14.67
N ARG A 65 1.05 -6.60 -15.66
CA ARG A 65 1.17 -6.04 -17.02
C ARG A 65 1.06 -4.52 -17.01
N SER A 66 0.08 -3.97 -16.29
CA SER A 66 -0.09 -2.53 -16.10
C SER A 66 1.13 -1.87 -15.47
N LEU A 67 1.66 -2.42 -14.37
CA LEU A 67 2.83 -1.87 -13.70
C LEU A 67 4.07 -1.90 -14.58
N LYS A 68 4.28 -2.95 -15.39
CA LYS A 68 5.34 -2.99 -16.41
C LYS A 68 5.17 -1.88 -17.45
N ARG A 69 3.92 -1.61 -17.90
CA ARG A 69 3.62 -0.49 -18.82
C ARG A 69 3.83 0.89 -18.19
N VAL A 70 3.46 1.06 -16.92
CA VAL A 70 3.67 2.32 -16.17
C VAL A 70 5.15 2.59 -15.97
N ARG A 71 5.91 1.55 -15.58
CA ARG A 71 7.36 1.63 -15.40
C ARG A 71 8.09 1.91 -16.70
N ARG A 72 7.78 1.25 -17.82
CA ARG A 72 8.63 1.29 -19.04
C ARG A 72 10.11 1.12 -18.68
N SER A 73 10.94 2.12 -18.95
CA SER A 73 12.38 2.19 -18.62
C SER A 73 12.69 2.73 -17.21
N GLY A 74 11.72 3.28 -16.48
CA GLY A 74 11.92 3.83 -15.13
C GLY A 74 10.64 4.33 -14.46
N TRP A 75 10.65 4.29 -13.13
CA TRP A 75 9.59 4.85 -12.29
C TRP A 75 9.61 6.39 -12.22
#